data_AF-A0A453L1N9-F1
#
_entry.id   AF-A0A453L1N9-F1
#
_cell.length_a   1.000
_cell.length_b   1.000
_cell.length_c   1.000
_cell.angle_alpha   90.00
_cell.angle_beta   90.00
_cell.angle_gamma   90.00
#
_symmetry.space_group_name_H-M   'P 1'
#
loop_
_entity.id
_entity.type
_entity.pdbx_description
1 polymer ?
#
loop_
_entity_poly.entity_id
_entity_poly.type
_entity_poly.pdbx_seq_one_letter_code
_entity_poly.pdbx_strand_id
1 'polypeptide(L)'
;MRNPKEVEETEYNEFYKKAFNEFLDPLAHAHFTTEGEVEFRSVLYIPGMAPLSNEEIMNPKTKNIRLYVKRVFISDDFDGELFPRYLSFVKGVVDSNDLPLNVSREILQESRIVRIMRKRLVRKTFDMIQDIADKDNKEDYKKFWESFGKFMKLGCIEDSGNQKRLAPLLRFYSSKNETDLISLDQYVENMPETQKAIYYIATDSLQSAKTAPFLEKLLQKDIEVLYLIEPIDEVAIQNLQTYKEKKFVDISKEDLELGDEDEDKEETKQEYTLLCDWIKQQLGDKVAKVQISKRLSSSPCVLVSGKFGWSANMERLMKAQTLGDTSSLEFMRGRRIFEINPDHPIVKDLSAACKNEPESTEAKRAVELLYETALISSGYTPESPAELGGKIYEMMTIALGGRWGRSGTEEAETNADVDSSEGVVTEVVEPSEVRTENENDPWRD
;
A
#
# COMPACT_ATOMS: atom_id res chain seq x y z
N MET A 1 -13.82 -19.93 34.43
CA MET A 1 -13.60 -20.78 35.63
C MET A 1 -14.23 -22.15 35.54
N ARG A 2 -15.45 -22.27 34.98
CA ARG A 2 -16.03 -23.55 34.54
C ARG A 2 -15.12 -24.25 33.52
N ASN A 3 -15.28 -25.56 33.36
CA ASN A 3 -14.60 -26.31 32.31
C ASN A 3 -15.09 -25.81 30.94
N PRO A 4 -14.20 -25.51 29.97
CA PRO A 4 -14.62 -25.04 28.65
C PRO A 4 -15.65 -25.94 27.94
N LYS A 5 -15.62 -27.26 28.21
CA LYS A 5 -16.54 -28.25 27.63
C LYS A 5 -17.95 -28.21 28.19
N GLU A 6 -18.16 -27.52 29.31
CA GLU A 6 -19.45 -27.43 30.01
C GLU A 6 -20.11 -26.06 29.81
N VAL A 7 -19.53 -25.20 28.97
CA VAL A 7 -20.03 -23.84 28.72
C VAL A 7 -20.55 -23.78 27.29
N GLU A 8 -21.81 -23.40 27.15
CA GLU A 8 -22.46 -23.27 25.85
C GLU A 8 -22.00 -21.98 25.13
N GLU A 9 -22.08 -21.96 23.81
CA GLU A 9 -21.69 -20.80 22.99
C GLU A 9 -22.49 -19.54 23.35
N THR A 10 -23.78 -19.68 23.63
CA THR A 10 -24.66 -18.58 24.04
C THR A 10 -24.19 -17.94 25.34
N GLU A 11 -23.66 -18.72 26.28
CA GLU A 11 -23.14 -18.19 27.55
C GLU A 11 -21.86 -17.37 27.33
N TYR A 12 -20.99 -17.77 26.39
CA TYR A 12 -19.83 -16.95 26.02
C TYR A 12 -20.24 -15.64 25.36
N ASN A 13 -21.27 -15.66 24.50
CA ASN A 13 -21.77 -14.48 23.82
C ASN A 13 -22.43 -13.50 24.79
N GLU A 14 -23.28 -14.00 25.70
CA GLU A 14 -23.88 -13.19 26.77
C GLU A 14 -22.81 -12.59 27.70
N PHE A 15 -21.80 -13.38 28.06
CA PHE A 15 -20.67 -12.89 28.85
C PHE A 15 -19.91 -11.79 28.12
N TYR A 16 -19.58 -11.98 26.83
CA TYR A 16 -18.90 -10.98 26.00
C TYR A 16 -19.68 -9.66 25.96
N LYS A 17 -20.97 -9.71 25.60
CA LYS A 17 -21.85 -8.55 25.52
C LYS A 17 -21.93 -7.79 26.83
N LYS A 18 -22.16 -8.51 27.94
CA LYS A 18 -22.29 -7.91 29.27
C LYS A 18 -20.97 -7.39 29.81
N ALA A 19 -19.87 -8.12 29.62
CA ALA A 19 -18.58 -7.72 30.14
C ALA A 19 -18.05 -6.49 29.40
N PHE A 20 -18.13 -6.46 28.07
CA PHE A 20 -17.47 -5.43 27.26
C PHE A 20 -18.42 -4.38 26.68
N ASN A 21 -19.68 -4.35 27.13
CA ASN A 21 -20.75 -3.47 26.63
C ASN A 21 -20.93 -3.56 25.12
N GLU A 22 -20.96 -4.79 24.62
CA GLU A 22 -21.06 -5.10 23.19
C GLU A 22 -22.49 -5.48 22.81
N PHE A 23 -22.89 -5.13 21.59
CA PHE A 23 -24.23 -5.43 21.07
C PHE A 23 -24.25 -6.68 20.20
N LEU A 24 -23.18 -6.88 19.42
CA LEU A 24 -23.05 -8.01 18.50
C LEU A 24 -22.37 -9.20 19.18
N ASP A 25 -22.62 -10.39 18.65
CA ASP A 25 -21.86 -11.58 19.04
C ASP A 25 -20.40 -11.45 18.59
N PRO A 26 -19.44 -12.04 19.33
CA PRO A 26 -18.05 -12.09 18.90
C PRO A 26 -17.93 -13.01 17.67
N LEU A 27 -16.97 -12.71 16.79
CA LEU A 27 -16.67 -13.55 15.62
C LEU A 27 -16.06 -14.90 16.03
N ALA A 28 -15.25 -14.88 17.10
CA ALA A 28 -14.65 -16.06 17.69
C ALA A 28 -14.33 -15.82 19.15
N HIS A 29 -14.22 -16.92 19.91
CA HIS A 29 -13.72 -16.90 21.28
C HIS A 29 -12.74 -18.06 21.52
N ALA A 30 -11.86 -17.91 22.50
CA ALA A 30 -11.04 -19.00 23.02
C ALA A 30 -11.03 -18.98 24.53
N HIS A 31 -11.48 -20.08 25.14
CA HIS A 31 -11.38 -20.32 26.58
C HIS A 31 -10.30 -21.36 26.86
N PHE A 32 -9.25 -20.96 27.58
CA PHE A 32 -8.12 -21.83 27.85
C PHE A 32 -7.53 -21.60 29.24
N THR A 33 -6.86 -22.64 29.73
CA THR A 33 -6.05 -22.61 30.94
C THR A 33 -4.61 -22.88 30.53
N THR A 34 -3.68 -22.15 31.11
CA THR A 34 -2.25 -22.40 30.92
C THR A 34 -1.65 -22.92 32.21
N GLU A 35 -0.79 -23.92 32.09
CA GLU A 35 -0.14 -24.62 33.20
C GLU A 35 1.40 -24.42 33.13
N GLY A 36 2.09 -24.85 34.19
CA GLY A 36 3.56 -24.85 34.25
C GLY A 36 4.14 -23.58 34.85
N GLU A 37 5.08 -22.93 34.13
CA GLU A 37 5.85 -21.79 34.66
C GLU A 37 5.01 -20.57 35.07
N VAL A 38 3.88 -20.35 34.39
CA VAL A 38 2.89 -19.35 34.75
C VAL A 38 1.51 -19.97 34.60
N GLU A 39 0.69 -19.90 35.64
CA GLU A 39 -0.66 -20.40 35.65
C GLU A 39 -1.68 -19.26 35.57
N PHE A 40 -2.50 -19.30 34.52
CA PHE A 40 -3.64 -18.41 34.37
C PHE A 40 -4.73 -19.05 33.52
N ARG A 41 -5.95 -18.57 33.72
CA ARG A 41 -7.11 -18.90 32.90
C ARG A 41 -7.52 -17.66 32.11
N SER A 42 -7.93 -17.85 30.87
CA SER A 42 -8.36 -16.72 30.04
C SER A 42 -9.50 -17.11 29.12
N VAL A 43 -10.36 -16.13 28.87
CA VAL A 43 -11.27 -16.13 27.72
C VAL A 43 -10.95 -14.91 26.88
N LEU A 44 -10.61 -15.14 25.61
CA LEU A 44 -10.35 -14.10 24.61
C LEU A 44 -11.44 -14.12 23.55
N TYR A 45 -11.68 -12.95 22.96
CA TYR A 45 -12.70 -12.70 21.97
C TYR A 45 -12.15 -11.88 20.82
N ILE A 46 -12.56 -12.23 19.60
CA ILE A 46 -12.44 -11.37 18.42
C ILE A 46 -13.80 -10.73 18.21
N PRO A 47 -13.91 -9.38 18.26
CA PRO A 47 -15.18 -8.71 18.04
C PRO A 47 -15.79 -9.03 16.67
N GLY A 48 -17.13 -9.04 16.58
CA GLY A 48 -17.85 -9.28 15.32
C GLY A 48 -17.74 -8.13 14.30
N MET A 49 -17.31 -6.95 14.73
CA MET A 49 -17.12 -5.76 13.90
C MET A 49 -16.00 -4.90 14.50
N ALA A 50 -15.30 -4.11 13.68
CA ALA A 50 -14.41 -3.08 14.17
C ALA A 50 -15.15 -2.03 15.03
N PRO A 51 -14.45 -1.39 15.99
CA PRO A 51 -14.97 -0.23 16.70
C PRO A 51 -15.52 0.83 15.75
N LEU A 52 -16.73 1.34 16.03
CA LEU A 52 -17.38 2.35 15.19
C LEU A 52 -16.73 3.74 15.30
N SER A 53 -15.91 3.98 16.33
CA SER A 53 -15.30 5.28 16.60
C SER A 53 -13.82 5.31 16.22
N ASN A 54 -13.40 6.36 15.51
CA ASN A 54 -11.98 6.61 15.22
C ASN A 54 -11.16 6.81 16.50
N GLU A 55 -11.79 7.29 17.59
CA GLU A 55 -11.14 7.42 18.90
C GLU A 55 -10.71 6.06 19.47
N GLU A 56 -11.51 5.00 19.35
CA GLU A 56 -11.12 3.66 19.80
C GLU A 56 -10.00 3.03 18.95
N ILE A 57 -9.89 3.43 17.68
CA ILE A 57 -8.84 2.99 16.76
C ILE A 57 -7.52 3.74 17.02
N MET A 58 -7.61 5.04 17.33
CA MET A 58 -6.45 5.92 17.53
C MET A 58 -5.94 5.97 18.97
N ASN A 59 -6.79 5.62 19.95
CA ASN A 59 -6.40 5.62 21.35
C ASN A 59 -5.42 4.46 21.63
N PRO A 60 -4.17 4.75 22.04
CA PRO A 60 -3.21 3.70 22.39
C PRO A 60 -3.64 2.90 23.63
N LYS A 61 -4.47 3.49 24.50
CA LYS A 61 -4.97 2.87 25.73
C LYS A 61 -6.33 2.21 25.49
N THR A 62 -6.31 0.92 25.18
CA THR A 62 -7.53 0.15 24.98
C THR A 62 -7.89 -0.65 26.24
N LYS A 63 -9.12 -0.46 26.76
CA LYS A 63 -9.63 -1.18 27.95
C LYS A 63 -10.25 -2.54 27.59
N ASN A 64 -9.60 -3.25 26.69
CA ASN A 64 -10.16 -4.45 26.08
C ASN A 64 -9.82 -5.72 26.87
N ILE A 65 -8.79 -5.68 27.71
CA ILE A 65 -8.37 -6.82 28.53
C ILE A 65 -8.54 -6.49 30.00
N ARG A 66 -9.25 -7.35 30.73
CA ARG A 66 -9.41 -7.24 32.19
C ARG A 66 -8.53 -8.24 32.91
N LEU A 67 -7.62 -7.75 33.75
CA LEU A 67 -6.75 -8.60 34.56
C LEU A 67 -7.35 -8.83 35.95
N TYR A 68 -7.38 -10.09 36.32
CA TYR A 68 -7.74 -10.58 37.64
C TYR A 68 -6.56 -11.34 38.23
N VAL A 69 -6.40 -11.22 39.53
CA VAL A 69 -5.45 -12.04 40.30
C VAL A 69 -6.23 -12.74 41.38
N LYS A 70 -6.24 -14.07 41.35
CA LYS A 70 -7.04 -14.91 42.26
C LYS A 70 -8.49 -14.43 42.32
N ARG A 71 -9.07 -14.14 41.15
CA ARG A 71 -10.46 -13.65 40.96
C ARG A 71 -10.75 -12.25 41.49
N VAL A 72 -9.73 -11.50 41.91
CA VAL A 72 -9.87 -10.09 42.29
C VAL A 72 -9.50 -9.22 41.10
N PHE A 73 -10.42 -8.32 40.70
CA PHE A 73 -10.15 -7.37 39.61
C PHE A 73 -9.00 -6.44 40.00
N ILE A 74 -7.98 -6.38 39.15
CA ILE A 74 -6.82 -5.52 39.33
C ILE A 74 -6.99 -4.24 38.51
N SER A 75 -6.97 -4.37 37.19
CA SER A 75 -7.06 -3.27 36.24
C SER A 75 -7.50 -3.76 34.86
N ASP A 76 -7.93 -2.82 34.02
CA ASP A 76 -8.14 -2.96 32.58
C ASP A 76 -7.37 -1.91 31.76
N ASP A 77 -6.58 -1.06 32.44
CA ASP A 77 -5.79 0.00 31.83
C ASP A 77 -4.34 -0.50 31.65
N PHE A 78 -4.07 -1.09 30.49
CA PHE A 78 -2.75 -1.59 30.10
C PHE A 78 -2.28 -0.86 28.84
N ASP A 79 -1.05 -0.36 28.84
CA ASP A 79 -0.40 0.31 27.72
C ASP A 79 0.52 -0.68 26.97
N GLY A 80 -0.10 -1.71 26.41
CA GLY A 80 0.61 -2.70 25.61
C GLY A 80 1.30 -3.82 26.40
N GLU A 81 1.16 -3.87 27.73
CA GLU A 81 1.90 -4.85 28.53
C GLU A 81 1.40 -6.30 28.36
N LEU A 82 0.12 -6.50 28.08
CA LEU A 82 -0.47 -7.83 27.88
C LEU A 82 -0.71 -8.17 26.41
N PHE A 83 -0.95 -7.17 25.58
CA PHE A 83 -1.16 -7.33 24.14
C PHE A 83 -0.41 -6.23 23.40
N PRO A 84 0.27 -6.56 22.30
CA PRO A 84 0.85 -5.54 21.44
C PRO A 84 -0.25 -4.68 20.80
N ARG A 85 0.09 -3.45 20.40
CA ARG A 85 -0.84 -2.49 19.82
C ARG A 85 -1.61 -3.05 18.62
N TYR A 86 -0.95 -3.83 17.77
CA TYR A 86 -1.60 -4.46 16.63
C TYR A 86 -2.62 -5.57 16.99
N LEU A 87 -2.77 -5.94 18.26
CA LEU A 87 -3.83 -6.82 18.76
C LEU A 87 -4.71 -6.13 19.80
N SER A 88 -4.70 -4.81 19.86
CA SER A 88 -5.48 -4.03 20.82
C SER A 88 -6.99 -4.25 20.71
N PHE A 89 -7.48 -4.67 19.54
CA PHE A 89 -8.89 -4.99 19.31
C PHE A 89 -9.39 -6.26 20.05
N VAL A 90 -8.48 -7.12 20.51
CA VAL A 90 -8.84 -8.37 21.21
C VAL A 90 -9.41 -8.04 22.58
N LYS A 91 -10.61 -8.55 22.86
CA LYS A 91 -11.26 -8.38 24.18
C LYS A 91 -11.12 -9.64 25.00
N GLY A 92 -11.04 -9.52 26.32
CA GLY A 92 -10.89 -10.71 27.15
C GLY A 92 -10.65 -10.48 28.62
N VAL A 93 -10.64 -11.61 29.34
CA VAL A 93 -10.39 -11.67 30.78
C VAL A 93 -9.21 -12.60 31.00
N VAL A 94 -8.29 -12.20 31.87
CA VAL A 94 -7.14 -13.00 32.28
C VAL A 94 -7.16 -13.11 33.80
N ASP A 95 -7.28 -14.32 34.35
CA ASP A 95 -7.23 -14.57 35.81
C ASP A 95 -5.95 -15.37 36.13
N SER A 96 -4.98 -14.69 36.74
CA SER A 96 -3.68 -15.27 37.10
C SER A 96 -3.63 -15.69 38.58
N ASN A 97 -3.00 -16.83 38.85
CA ASN A 97 -2.70 -17.28 40.22
C ASN A 97 -1.33 -16.81 40.71
N ASP A 98 -0.43 -16.47 39.79
CA ASP A 98 1.01 -16.29 40.05
C ASP A 98 1.46 -14.84 40.08
N LEU A 99 0.63 -13.91 39.61
CA LEU A 99 0.89 -12.49 39.81
C LEU A 99 0.68 -12.12 41.29
N PRO A 100 1.54 -11.29 41.88
CA PRO A 100 1.38 -10.90 43.26
C PRO A 100 0.22 -9.89 43.40
N LEU A 101 -0.54 -9.98 44.49
CA LEU A 101 -1.74 -9.14 44.71
C LEU A 101 -1.42 -7.63 44.86
N ASN A 102 -0.17 -7.28 45.13
CA ASN A 102 0.30 -5.91 45.24
C ASN A 102 0.69 -5.28 43.90
N VAL A 103 0.40 -5.94 42.77
CA VAL A 103 0.49 -5.31 41.45
C VAL A 103 -0.35 -4.04 41.46
N SER A 104 0.27 -2.92 41.08
CA SER A 104 -0.42 -1.63 41.05
C SER A 104 -1.63 -1.70 40.12
N ARG A 105 -2.72 -1.08 40.55
CA ARG A 105 -3.93 -0.92 39.73
C ARG A 105 -3.73 0.07 38.59
N GLU A 106 -2.66 0.87 38.64
CA GLU A 106 -2.37 1.94 37.68
C GLU A 106 -1.35 1.53 36.62
N ILE A 107 -0.35 0.71 36.97
CA ILE A 107 0.72 0.31 36.05
C ILE A 107 1.08 -1.15 36.29
N LEU A 108 0.90 -1.98 35.26
CA LEU A 108 1.37 -3.36 35.28
C LEU A 108 2.88 -3.37 35.04
N GLN A 109 3.67 -3.56 36.10
CA GLN A 109 5.13 -3.61 35.96
C GLN A 109 5.56 -4.76 35.04
N GLU A 110 6.49 -4.46 34.12
CA GLU A 110 7.05 -5.46 33.25
C GLU A 110 7.82 -6.50 34.07
N SER A 111 7.36 -7.76 34.01
CA SER A 111 7.97 -8.89 34.71
C SER A 111 8.10 -10.09 33.79
N ARG A 112 8.93 -11.07 34.18
CA ARG A 112 9.04 -12.35 33.47
C ARG A 112 7.67 -13.03 33.29
N ILE A 113 6.83 -12.98 34.33
CA ILE A 113 5.48 -13.56 34.33
C ILE A 113 4.61 -12.87 33.27
N VAL A 114 4.59 -11.53 33.24
CA VAL A 114 3.82 -10.74 32.27
C VAL A 114 4.29 -11.01 30.84
N ARG A 115 5.60 -11.12 30.60
CA ARG A 115 6.15 -11.45 29.27
C ARG A 115 5.71 -12.84 28.78
N ILE A 116 5.74 -13.85 29.65
CA ILE A 116 5.29 -15.21 29.32
C ILE A 116 3.79 -15.23 29.03
N MET A 117 3.01 -14.54 29.86
CA MET A 117 1.57 -14.41 29.69
C MET A 117 1.22 -13.71 28.37
N ARG A 118 1.83 -12.56 28.07
CA ARG A 118 1.72 -11.87 26.76
C ARG A 118 1.97 -12.84 25.61
N LYS A 119 3.09 -13.56 25.63
CA LYS A 119 3.44 -14.51 24.56
C LYS A 119 2.38 -15.61 24.36
N ARG A 120 1.80 -16.13 25.45
CA ARG A 120 0.76 -17.16 25.41
C ARG A 120 -0.58 -16.60 24.90
N LEU A 121 -0.95 -15.40 25.33
CA LEU A 121 -2.15 -14.69 24.89
C LEU A 121 -2.08 -14.39 23.38
N VAL A 122 -1.00 -13.76 22.93
CA VAL A 122 -0.73 -13.43 21.51
C VAL A 122 -0.78 -14.69 20.63
N ARG A 123 -0.12 -15.77 21.08
CA ARG A 123 -0.16 -17.04 20.34
C ARG A 123 -1.58 -17.57 20.20
N LYS A 124 -2.36 -17.55 21.27
CA LYS A 124 -3.74 -18.05 21.23
C LYS A 124 -4.65 -17.18 20.35
N THR A 125 -4.42 -15.88 20.31
CA THR A 125 -5.09 -14.97 19.36
C THR A 125 -4.77 -15.34 17.92
N PHE A 126 -3.51 -15.60 17.56
CA PHE A 126 -3.20 -16.04 16.21
C PHE A 126 -3.86 -17.37 15.86
N ASP A 127 -3.87 -18.32 16.80
CA ASP A 127 -4.56 -19.59 16.60
C ASP A 127 -6.07 -19.35 16.35
N MET A 128 -6.72 -18.44 17.09
CA MET A 128 -8.13 -18.07 16.83
C MET A 128 -8.35 -17.46 15.44
N ILE A 129 -7.46 -16.56 15.00
CA ILE A 129 -7.59 -15.92 13.68
C ILE A 129 -7.38 -16.95 12.57
N GLN A 130 -6.42 -17.86 12.75
CA GLN A 130 -6.18 -18.97 11.83
C GLN A 130 -7.39 -19.91 11.79
N ASP A 131 -8.00 -20.23 12.94
CA ASP A 131 -9.21 -21.06 12.99
C ASP A 131 -10.38 -20.42 12.23
N ILE A 132 -10.48 -19.08 12.20
CA ILE A 132 -11.46 -18.37 11.35
C ILE A 132 -11.08 -18.52 9.87
N ALA A 133 -9.80 -18.41 9.53
CA ALA A 133 -9.29 -18.50 8.16
C ALA A 133 -9.48 -19.89 7.53
N ASP A 134 -9.36 -20.94 8.35
CA ASP A 134 -9.39 -22.34 7.93
C ASP A 134 -10.82 -22.90 7.82
N LYS A 135 -11.85 -22.16 8.28
CA LYS A 135 -13.25 -22.55 8.11
C LYS A 135 -13.64 -22.50 6.63
N ASP A 136 -14.45 -23.47 6.20
CA ASP A 136 -15.03 -23.50 4.85
C ASP A 136 -15.85 -22.23 4.52
N ASN A 137 -16.42 -21.60 5.56
CA ASN A 137 -17.12 -20.32 5.44
C ASN A 137 -16.14 -19.15 5.32
N LYS A 138 -15.84 -18.75 4.08
CA LYS A 138 -14.97 -17.60 3.79
C LYS A 138 -15.53 -16.25 4.25
N GLU A 139 -16.83 -16.13 4.50
CA GLU A 139 -17.47 -14.86 4.90
C GLU A 139 -17.00 -14.38 6.27
N ASP A 140 -16.73 -15.29 7.22
CA ASP A 140 -16.29 -14.90 8.55
C ASP A 140 -14.88 -14.32 8.51
N TYR A 141 -13.98 -14.91 7.72
CA TYR A 141 -12.64 -14.37 7.54
C TYR A 141 -12.66 -13.05 6.75
N LYS A 142 -13.57 -12.92 5.78
CA LYS A 142 -13.76 -11.66 5.06
C LYS A 142 -14.18 -10.54 6.01
N LYS A 143 -15.16 -10.77 6.89
CA LYS A 143 -15.57 -9.81 7.94
C LYS A 143 -14.41 -9.47 8.89
N PHE A 144 -13.64 -10.48 9.31
CA PHE A 144 -12.44 -10.26 10.11
C PHE A 144 -11.45 -9.35 9.36
N TRP A 145 -11.16 -9.64 8.10
CA TRP A 145 -10.18 -8.91 7.32
C TRP A 145 -10.60 -7.46 7.05
N GLU A 146 -11.87 -7.23 6.71
CA GLU A 146 -12.43 -5.89 6.53
C GLU A 146 -12.32 -5.05 7.81
N SER A 147 -12.51 -5.66 8.98
CA SER A 147 -12.46 -4.98 10.27
C SER A 147 -11.03 -4.81 10.81
N PHE A 148 -10.18 -5.83 10.65
CA PHE A 148 -8.91 -5.98 11.38
C PHE A 148 -7.69 -6.27 10.51
N GLY A 149 -7.82 -6.36 9.19
CA GLY A 149 -6.70 -6.67 8.28
C GLY A 149 -5.54 -5.67 8.39
N LYS A 150 -5.84 -4.38 8.59
CA LYS A 150 -4.83 -3.33 8.84
C LYS A 150 -3.99 -3.60 10.09
N PHE A 151 -4.59 -4.18 11.12
CA PHE A 151 -3.88 -4.57 12.34
C PHE A 151 -2.93 -5.74 12.07
N MET A 152 -3.30 -6.72 11.23
CA MET A 152 -2.39 -7.81 10.85
C MET A 152 -1.17 -7.27 10.08
N LYS A 153 -1.39 -6.29 9.19
CA LYS A 153 -0.32 -5.61 8.45
C LYS A 153 0.59 -4.80 9.38
N LEU A 154 0.02 -4.09 10.35
CA LEU A 154 0.79 -3.40 11.39
C LEU A 154 1.65 -4.37 12.20
N GLY A 155 1.12 -5.54 12.56
CA GLY A 155 1.88 -6.59 13.22
C GLY A 155 3.09 -7.06 12.41
N CYS A 156 2.98 -7.11 11.09
CA CYS A 156 4.12 -7.48 10.22
C CYS A 156 5.26 -6.45 10.27
N ILE A 157 4.94 -5.19 10.58
CA ILE A 157 5.90 -4.09 10.71
C ILE A 157 6.51 -4.08 12.12
N GLU A 158 5.69 -4.21 13.15
CA GLU A 158 6.11 -4.01 14.55
C GLU A 158 6.66 -5.27 15.22
N ASP A 159 6.26 -6.47 14.79
CA ASP A 159 6.54 -7.73 15.50
C ASP A 159 7.25 -8.76 14.61
N SER A 160 8.55 -8.51 14.39
CA SER A 160 9.46 -9.42 13.67
C SER A 160 9.46 -10.85 14.24
N GLY A 161 9.23 -11.02 15.54
CA GLY A 161 9.20 -12.32 16.20
C GLY A 161 8.00 -13.19 15.80
N ASN A 162 6.90 -12.57 15.37
CA ASN A 162 5.66 -13.26 14.99
C ASN A 162 5.30 -13.15 13.51
N GLN A 163 6.14 -12.55 12.67
CA GLN A 163 5.91 -12.44 11.21
C GLN A 163 5.54 -13.77 10.54
N LYS A 164 6.16 -14.90 10.95
CA LYS A 164 5.82 -16.24 10.43
C LYS A 164 4.38 -16.69 10.72
N ARG A 165 3.76 -16.16 11.78
CA ARG A 165 2.36 -16.41 12.14
C ARG A 165 1.40 -15.39 11.53
N LEU A 166 1.88 -14.17 11.31
CA LEU A 166 1.09 -13.08 10.71
C LEU A 166 0.97 -13.22 9.19
N ALA A 167 2.04 -13.60 8.50
CA ALA A 167 2.07 -13.63 7.04
C ALA A 167 0.97 -14.53 6.41
N PRO A 168 0.68 -15.75 6.92
CA PRO A 168 -0.42 -16.58 6.39
C PRO A 168 -1.81 -15.94 6.52
N LEU A 169 -1.97 -14.99 7.44
CA LEU A 169 -3.22 -14.28 7.69
C LEU A 169 -3.44 -13.13 6.69
N LEU A 170 -2.42 -12.73 5.94
CA LEU A 170 -2.55 -11.61 5.00
C LEU A 170 -3.42 -11.98 3.80
N ARG A 171 -4.16 -10.99 3.28
CA ARG A 171 -4.99 -11.12 2.08
C ARG A 171 -4.77 -9.95 1.14
N PHE A 172 -4.72 -10.23 -0.16
CA PHE A 172 -4.46 -9.23 -1.21
C PHE A 172 -5.28 -9.54 -2.45
N TYR A 173 -5.57 -8.52 -3.27
CA TYR A 173 -5.99 -8.78 -4.64
C TYR A 173 -4.78 -9.25 -5.45
N SER A 174 -5.02 -9.89 -6.59
CA SER A 174 -3.97 -10.26 -7.53
C SER A 174 -4.42 -10.08 -8.98
N SER A 175 -3.47 -10.16 -9.90
CA SER A 175 -3.76 -10.16 -11.33
C SER A 175 -4.61 -11.34 -11.82
N LYS A 176 -4.66 -12.44 -11.05
CA LYS A 176 -5.55 -13.58 -11.34
C LYS A 176 -6.85 -13.56 -10.54
N ASN A 177 -6.93 -12.74 -9.48
CA ASN A 177 -8.14 -12.57 -8.68
C ASN A 177 -8.34 -11.10 -8.27
N GLU A 178 -9.16 -10.42 -9.06
CA GLU A 178 -9.41 -8.98 -8.91
C GLU A 178 -10.70 -8.66 -8.16
N THR A 179 -11.51 -9.68 -7.83
CA THR A 179 -12.80 -9.54 -7.14
C THR A 179 -12.70 -9.93 -5.68
N ASP A 180 -11.94 -10.99 -5.39
CA ASP A 180 -11.79 -11.56 -4.07
C ASP A 180 -10.32 -11.54 -3.67
N LEU A 181 -10.09 -11.37 -2.37
CA LEU A 181 -8.75 -11.39 -1.83
C LEU A 181 -8.24 -12.83 -1.71
N ILE A 182 -6.96 -13.04 -2.04
CA ILE A 182 -6.26 -14.32 -1.90
C ILE A 182 -5.25 -14.27 -0.75
N SER A 183 -4.94 -15.43 -0.17
CA SER A 183 -3.84 -15.59 0.77
C SER A 183 -2.50 -15.72 0.06
N LEU A 184 -1.41 -15.52 0.80
CA LEU A 184 -0.07 -15.83 0.30
C LEU A 184 0.13 -17.33 0.03
N ASP A 185 -0.61 -18.20 0.72
CA ASP A 185 -0.59 -19.64 0.43
C ASP A 185 -1.19 -19.94 -0.94
N GLN A 186 -2.35 -19.35 -1.25
CA GLN A 186 -3.00 -19.50 -2.55
C GLN A 186 -2.11 -18.96 -3.67
N TYR A 187 -1.45 -17.82 -3.47
CA TYR A 187 -0.46 -17.32 -4.44
C TYR A 187 0.65 -18.35 -4.67
N VAL A 188 1.26 -18.89 -3.61
CA VAL A 188 2.36 -19.86 -3.71
C VAL A 188 1.91 -21.16 -4.38
N GLU A 189 0.68 -21.61 -4.14
CA GLU A 189 0.09 -22.78 -4.82
C GLU A 189 -0.11 -22.54 -6.32
N ASN A 190 -0.39 -21.31 -6.73
CA ASN A 190 -0.55 -20.91 -8.13
C ASN A 190 0.78 -20.61 -8.84
N MET A 191 1.91 -20.60 -8.13
CA MET A 191 3.22 -20.30 -8.73
C MET A 191 3.65 -21.40 -9.70
N PRO A 192 4.07 -21.06 -10.93
CA PRO A 192 4.80 -21.98 -11.80
C PRO A 192 6.09 -22.49 -11.13
N GLU A 193 6.53 -23.70 -11.46
CA GLU A 193 7.74 -24.30 -10.88
C GLU A 193 9.01 -23.45 -11.12
N THR A 194 9.06 -22.74 -12.24
CA THR A 194 10.17 -21.85 -12.61
C THR A 194 10.19 -20.54 -11.81
N GLN A 195 9.08 -20.18 -11.15
CA GLN A 195 8.94 -18.93 -10.41
C GLN A 195 9.63 -18.99 -9.04
N LYS A 196 10.60 -18.11 -8.82
CA LYS A 196 11.44 -18.08 -7.61
C LYS A 196 11.04 -17.01 -6.58
N ALA A 197 10.16 -16.09 -6.94
CA ALA A 197 9.77 -14.95 -6.13
C ALA A 197 8.25 -14.73 -6.13
N ILE A 198 7.76 -14.01 -5.13
CA ILE A 198 6.39 -13.48 -5.10
C ILE A 198 6.44 -12.06 -5.67
N TYR A 199 5.79 -11.85 -6.80
CA TYR A 199 5.76 -10.55 -7.47
C TYR A 199 4.61 -9.71 -6.96
N TYR A 200 4.87 -8.42 -6.75
CA TYR A 200 3.85 -7.49 -6.29
C TYR A 200 4.03 -6.09 -6.89
N ILE A 201 2.95 -5.31 -6.92
CA ILE A 201 2.98 -3.87 -7.21
C ILE A 201 2.19 -3.11 -6.14
N ALA A 202 2.74 -1.99 -5.69
CA ALA A 202 2.08 -1.06 -4.79
C ALA A 202 1.52 0.14 -5.55
N THR A 203 0.23 0.41 -5.40
CA THR A 203 -0.49 1.53 -6.06
C THR A 203 -1.48 2.19 -5.10
N ASP A 204 -2.08 3.29 -5.53
CA ASP A 204 -3.08 4.02 -4.76
C ASP A 204 -4.51 3.45 -4.85
N SER A 205 -4.77 2.60 -5.85
CA SER A 205 -6.05 1.95 -6.05
C SER A 205 -5.89 0.64 -6.82
N LEU A 206 -6.92 -0.20 -6.72
CA LEU A 206 -7.03 -1.42 -7.52
C LEU A 206 -7.04 -1.12 -9.02
N GLN A 207 -7.71 -0.05 -9.45
CA GLN A 207 -7.76 0.32 -10.87
C GLN A 207 -6.37 0.69 -11.39
N SER A 208 -5.61 1.48 -10.63
CA SER A 208 -4.24 1.86 -10.97
C SER A 208 -3.33 0.64 -11.08
N ALA A 209 -3.49 -0.36 -10.20
CA ALA A 209 -2.73 -1.60 -10.28
C ALA A 209 -2.99 -2.33 -11.60
N LYS A 210 -4.27 -2.53 -11.97
CA LYS A 210 -4.67 -3.28 -13.18
C LYS A 210 -4.15 -2.67 -14.48
N THR A 211 -4.11 -1.35 -14.55
CA THR A 211 -3.70 -0.63 -15.77
C THR A 211 -2.21 -0.29 -15.79
N ALA A 212 -1.45 -0.73 -14.80
CA ALA A 212 -0.05 -0.37 -14.69
C ALA A 212 0.79 -1.07 -15.79
N PRO A 213 1.62 -0.33 -16.55
CA PRO A 213 2.42 -0.89 -17.63
C PRO A 213 3.44 -1.94 -17.16
N PHE A 214 3.77 -1.95 -15.86
CA PHE A 214 4.68 -2.94 -15.27
C PHE A 214 4.17 -4.38 -15.39
N LEU A 215 2.86 -4.61 -15.55
CA LEU A 215 2.25 -5.93 -15.58
C LEU A 215 2.40 -6.66 -16.91
N GLU A 216 2.58 -5.95 -18.02
CA GLU A 216 2.31 -6.45 -19.38
C GLU A 216 2.98 -7.82 -19.68
N LYS A 217 4.30 -7.92 -19.63
CA LYS A 217 5.00 -9.20 -19.89
C LYS A 217 4.79 -10.25 -18.80
N LEU A 218 4.54 -9.85 -17.55
CA LEU A 218 4.27 -10.82 -16.47
C LEU A 218 2.95 -11.54 -16.76
N LEU A 219 1.91 -10.81 -17.15
CA LEU A 219 0.62 -11.40 -17.50
C LEU A 219 0.71 -12.26 -18.76
N GLN A 220 1.48 -11.84 -19.76
CA GLN A 220 1.74 -12.67 -20.96
C GLN A 220 2.43 -14.00 -20.63
N LYS A 221 3.24 -14.02 -19.57
CA LYS A 221 3.91 -15.22 -19.05
C LYS A 221 3.07 -15.98 -18.02
N ASP A 222 1.82 -15.57 -17.80
CA ASP A 222 0.92 -16.12 -16.78
C ASP A 222 1.51 -16.06 -15.34
N ILE A 223 2.38 -15.08 -15.08
CA ILE A 223 2.94 -14.82 -13.75
C ILE A 223 1.94 -13.97 -12.96
N GLU A 224 1.49 -14.51 -11.83
CA GLU A 224 0.58 -13.81 -10.93
C GLU A 224 1.29 -12.67 -10.19
N VAL A 225 0.62 -11.53 -10.02
CA VAL A 225 1.16 -10.35 -9.30
C VAL A 225 0.18 -9.92 -8.22
N LEU A 226 0.66 -9.74 -6.98
CA LEU A 226 -0.14 -9.20 -5.88
C LEU A 226 -0.33 -7.69 -6.03
N TYR A 227 -1.54 -7.22 -5.76
CA TYR A 227 -1.90 -5.80 -5.77
C TYR A 227 -1.99 -5.27 -4.33
N LEU A 228 -1.07 -4.38 -4.00
CA LEU A 228 -0.95 -3.72 -2.70
C LEU A 228 -1.53 -2.32 -2.86
N ILE A 229 -2.73 -2.12 -2.33
CA ILE A 229 -3.53 -0.91 -2.61
C ILE A 229 -3.79 -0.06 -1.36
N GLU A 230 -3.40 -0.55 -0.19
CA GLU A 230 -3.48 0.21 1.05
C GLU A 230 -2.12 0.83 1.41
N PRO A 231 -2.09 2.03 2.00
CA PRO A 231 -0.83 2.71 2.35
C PRO A 231 0.15 1.89 3.20
N ILE A 232 -0.37 1.02 4.07
CA ILE A 232 0.45 0.19 4.98
C ILE A 232 1.06 -1.04 4.29
N ASP A 233 0.53 -1.43 3.12
CA ASP A 233 0.86 -2.71 2.47
C ASP A 233 2.33 -2.81 2.10
N GLU A 234 2.84 -1.78 1.44
CA GLU A 234 4.21 -1.76 0.93
C GLU A 234 5.22 -1.88 2.08
N VAL A 235 4.98 -1.14 3.18
CA VAL A 235 5.83 -1.20 4.38
C VAL A 235 5.73 -2.57 5.04
N ALA A 236 4.53 -3.15 5.13
CA ALA A 236 4.34 -4.49 5.71
C ALA A 236 5.08 -5.57 4.91
N ILE A 237 4.94 -5.57 3.58
CA ILE A 237 5.61 -6.54 2.70
C ILE A 237 7.14 -6.37 2.72
N GLN A 238 7.65 -5.14 2.72
CA GLN A 238 9.08 -4.88 2.85
C GLN A 238 9.66 -5.41 4.16
N ASN A 239 8.91 -5.34 5.27
CA ASN A 239 9.35 -5.88 6.56
C ASN A 239 9.32 -7.41 6.63
N LEU A 240 8.42 -8.08 5.90
CA LEU A 240 8.38 -9.55 5.86
C LEU A 240 9.58 -10.17 5.16
N GLN A 241 10.12 -9.50 4.13
CA GLN A 241 11.22 -9.93 3.24
C GLN A 241 10.95 -11.22 2.43
N THR A 242 10.49 -12.29 3.08
CA THR A 242 10.23 -13.61 2.47
C THR A 242 8.97 -14.27 3.01
N TYR A 243 8.38 -15.14 2.20
CA TYR A 243 7.31 -16.06 2.59
C TYR A 243 7.56 -17.44 1.99
N LYS A 244 7.57 -18.49 2.83
CA LYS A 244 7.95 -19.87 2.42
C LYS A 244 9.22 -19.90 1.54
N GLU A 245 10.26 -19.19 1.99
CA GLU A 245 11.57 -19.06 1.32
C GLU A 245 11.56 -18.30 -0.02
N LYS A 246 10.39 -17.82 -0.48
CA LYS A 246 10.26 -16.95 -1.66
C LYS A 246 10.40 -15.49 -1.25
N LYS A 247 11.23 -14.73 -1.96
CA LYS A 247 11.38 -13.28 -1.75
C LYS A 247 10.21 -12.53 -2.34
N PHE A 248 9.81 -11.43 -1.72
CA PHE A 248 8.91 -10.45 -2.34
C PHE A 248 9.70 -9.57 -3.31
N VAL A 249 9.20 -9.39 -4.53
CA VAL A 249 9.82 -8.57 -5.59
C VAL A 249 8.82 -7.55 -6.10
N ASP A 250 9.18 -6.28 -5.97
CA ASP A 250 8.43 -5.14 -6.50
C ASP A 250 8.64 -5.03 -8.01
N ILE A 251 7.58 -5.23 -8.78
CA ILE A 251 7.65 -5.16 -10.25
C ILE A 251 7.72 -3.71 -10.78
N SER A 252 7.70 -2.70 -9.92
CA SER A 252 7.94 -1.29 -10.28
C SER A 252 9.41 -0.87 -10.11
N LYS A 253 10.26 -1.75 -9.58
CA LYS A 253 11.70 -1.51 -9.38
C LYS A 253 12.56 -2.08 -10.50
N GLU A 254 13.79 -1.58 -10.59
CA GLU A 254 14.81 -2.13 -11.49
C GLU A 254 15.24 -3.57 -11.10
N ASP A 255 16.04 -4.20 -11.95
CA ASP A 255 16.52 -5.58 -11.80
C ASP A 255 15.41 -6.64 -11.74
N LEU A 256 14.27 -6.39 -12.41
CA LEU A 256 13.22 -7.39 -12.54
C LEU A 256 13.67 -8.52 -13.47
N GLU A 257 13.91 -9.69 -12.88
CA GLU A 257 14.26 -10.91 -13.61
C GLU A 257 13.00 -11.77 -13.83
N LEU A 258 12.70 -12.06 -15.11
CA LEU A 258 11.58 -12.91 -15.53
C LEU A 258 12.02 -14.28 -16.07
N GLY A 259 13.29 -14.63 -15.89
CA GLY A 259 13.82 -15.96 -16.23
C GLY A 259 14.06 -16.21 -17.73
N ASP A 260 14.02 -15.17 -18.56
CA ASP A 260 14.37 -15.28 -19.98
C ASP A 260 15.89 -15.25 -20.17
N GLU A 261 16.43 -16.31 -20.75
CA GLU A 261 17.71 -16.25 -21.45
C GLU A 261 17.48 -15.42 -22.72
N ASP A 262 18.00 -14.19 -22.75
CA ASP A 262 17.81 -13.25 -23.85
C ASP A 262 18.35 -13.84 -25.19
N GLU A 263 17.48 -14.35 -26.06
CA GLU A 263 17.74 -14.51 -27.50
C GLU A 263 17.66 -13.15 -28.23
N ASP A 264 18.17 -12.09 -27.62
CA ASP A 264 18.24 -10.79 -28.27
C ASP A 264 19.45 -10.76 -29.22
N LYS A 265 19.17 -10.63 -30.53
CA LYS A 265 20.17 -10.48 -31.59
C LYS A 265 21.11 -9.31 -31.28
N GLU A 266 22.43 -9.54 -31.37
CA GLU A 266 23.47 -8.54 -31.01
C GLU A 266 23.33 -7.20 -31.76
N GLU A 267 22.88 -7.21 -33.02
CA GLU A 267 22.66 -6.00 -33.81
C GLU A 267 21.56 -5.10 -33.22
N THR A 268 20.50 -5.70 -32.67
CA THR A 268 19.42 -4.98 -32.00
C THR A 268 19.94 -4.32 -30.72
N LYS A 269 20.85 -4.97 -29.98
CA LYS A 269 21.43 -4.38 -28.77
C LYS A 269 22.22 -3.09 -29.05
N GLN A 270 23.02 -3.05 -30.12
CA GLN A 270 23.83 -1.87 -30.46
C GLN A 270 22.98 -0.67 -30.89
N GLU A 271 21.98 -0.89 -31.75
CA GLU A 271 21.08 0.17 -32.22
C GLU A 271 20.36 0.86 -31.06
N TYR A 272 19.75 0.07 -30.17
CA TYR A 272 18.96 0.61 -29.07
C TYR A 272 19.84 1.15 -27.93
N THR A 273 21.13 0.76 -27.86
CA THR A 273 22.10 1.43 -26.97
C THR A 273 22.31 2.89 -27.38
N LEU A 274 22.49 3.15 -28.67
CA LEU A 274 22.62 4.53 -29.19
C LEU A 274 21.38 5.37 -28.87
N LEU A 275 20.18 4.79 -29.07
CA LEU A 275 18.93 5.45 -28.74
C LEU A 275 18.82 5.75 -27.22
N CYS A 276 19.18 4.80 -26.36
CA CYS A 276 19.17 4.99 -24.91
C CYS A 276 20.09 6.15 -24.50
N ASP A 277 21.30 6.22 -25.03
CA ASP A 277 22.25 7.30 -24.76
C ASP A 277 21.73 8.65 -25.24
N TRP A 278 21.14 8.70 -26.44
CA TRP A 278 20.55 9.93 -26.98
C TRP A 278 19.37 10.42 -26.13
N ILE A 279 18.44 9.54 -25.75
CA ILE A 279 17.32 9.89 -24.85
C ILE A 279 17.86 10.37 -23.50
N LYS A 280 18.90 9.71 -22.96
CA LYS A 280 19.52 10.08 -21.69
C LYS A 280 20.13 11.48 -21.74
N GLN A 281 20.74 11.85 -22.86
CA GLN A 281 21.26 13.22 -23.08
C GLN A 281 20.12 14.25 -23.08
N GLN A 282 18.99 13.97 -23.73
CA GLN A 282 17.84 14.88 -23.75
C GLN A 282 17.18 15.05 -22.38
N LEU A 283 17.03 13.95 -21.64
CA LEU A 283 16.39 13.98 -20.31
C LEU A 283 17.33 14.48 -19.20
N GLY A 284 18.65 14.50 -19.45
CA GLY A 284 19.65 15.02 -18.53
C GLY A 284 19.53 14.41 -17.13
N ASP A 285 19.39 15.25 -16.12
CA ASP A 285 19.33 14.84 -14.71
C ASP A 285 17.96 14.32 -14.24
N LYS A 286 16.93 14.35 -15.09
CA LYS A 286 15.58 13.84 -14.75
C LYS A 286 15.57 12.33 -14.50
N VAL A 287 16.48 11.59 -15.14
CA VAL A 287 16.60 10.12 -15.05
C VAL A 287 18.01 9.72 -14.65
N ALA A 288 18.19 8.56 -14.01
CA ALA A 288 19.50 8.00 -13.73
C ALA A 288 20.11 7.37 -14.99
N LYS A 289 19.31 6.54 -15.67
CA LYS A 289 19.69 5.80 -16.88
C LYS A 289 18.45 5.58 -17.75
N VAL A 290 18.70 5.30 -19.02
CA VAL A 290 17.71 4.82 -19.99
C VAL A 290 18.12 3.40 -20.39
N GLN A 291 17.18 2.48 -20.46
CA GLN A 291 17.46 1.07 -20.81
C GLN A 291 16.30 0.43 -21.57
N ILE A 292 16.58 -0.70 -22.23
CA ILE A 292 15.52 -1.52 -22.83
C ILE A 292 14.73 -2.21 -21.73
N SER A 293 13.40 -2.20 -21.85
CA SER A 293 12.54 -2.84 -20.88
C SER A 293 12.41 -4.35 -21.10
N LYS A 294 12.54 -5.11 -20.01
CA LYS A 294 12.18 -6.53 -19.97
C LYS A 294 10.73 -6.78 -19.55
N ARG A 295 9.97 -5.74 -19.16
CA ARG A 295 8.61 -5.87 -18.61
C ARG A 295 7.51 -5.34 -19.52
N LEU A 296 7.84 -4.48 -20.47
CA LEU A 296 6.89 -3.90 -21.42
C LEU A 296 6.63 -4.81 -22.62
N SER A 297 5.42 -4.72 -23.15
CA SER A 297 4.99 -5.32 -24.42
C SER A 297 4.23 -4.34 -25.31
N SER A 298 3.19 -3.68 -24.78
CA SER A 298 2.36 -2.73 -25.53
C SER A 298 2.70 -1.27 -25.26
N SER A 299 3.18 -0.94 -24.06
CA SER A 299 3.51 0.45 -23.73
C SER A 299 4.84 0.87 -24.35
N PRO A 300 5.00 2.15 -24.77
CA PRO A 300 6.25 2.65 -25.36
C PRO A 300 7.40 2.76 -24.34
N CYS A 301 7.08 3.12 -23.10
CA CYS A 301 8.05 3.37 -22.06
C CYS A 301 7.41 3.33 -20.65
N VAL A 302 8.25 3.24 -19.63
CA VAL A 302 7.85 3.28 -18.21
C VAL A 302 8.99 3.85 -17.37
N LEU A 303 8.66 4.44 -16.21
CA LEU A 303 9.63 4.86 -15.22
C LEU A 303 9.68 3.85 -14.07
N VAL A 304 10.83 3.23 -13.86
CA VAL A 304 11.06 2.31 -12.76
C VAL A 304 11.87 3.00 -11.66
N SER A 305 11.54 2.67 -10.41
CA SER A 305 12.32 3.09 -9.25
C SER A 305 13.66 2.35 -9.20
N GLY A 306 14.69 3.03 -8.70
CA GLY A 306 15.94 2.39 -8.35
C GLY A 306 15.75 1.32 -7.26
N LYS A 307 16.64 0.34 -7.21
CA LYS A 307 16.52 -0.86 -6.34
C LYS A 307 16.27 -0.52 -4.88
N PHE A 308 17.02 0.45 -4.35
CA PHE A 308 16.95 0.90 -2.96
C PHE A 308 16.15 2.21 -2.78
N GLY A 309 15.62 2.77 -3.86
CA GLY A 309 14.82 4.00 -3.83
C GLY A 309 13.38 3.77 -3.40
N TRP A 310 12.67 4.86 -3.17
CA TRP A 310 11.21 4.85 -2.97
C TRP A 310 10.49 4.45 -4.26
N SER A 311 9.47 3.60 -4.13
CA SER A 311 8.48 3.40 -5.20
C SER A 311 7.67 4.69 -5.41
N ALA A 312 6.91 4.76 -6.50
CA ALA A 312 5.97 5.86 -6.72
C ALA A 312 4.93 5.97 -5.59
N ASN A 313 4.45 4.82 -5.10
CA ASN A 313 3.51 4.76 -3.98
C ASN A 313 4.12 5.27 -2.66
N MET A 314 5.36 4.86 -2.35
CA MET A 314 6.07 5.32 -1.16
C MET A 314 6.37 6.82 -1.23
N GLU A 315 6.78 7.34 -2.40
CA GLU A 315 7.01 8.77 -2.60
C GLU A 315 5.74 9.58 -2.31
N ARG A 316 4.59 9.10 -2.82
CA ARG A 316 3.28 9.71 -2.58
C ARG A 316 2.90 9.67 -1.10
N LEU A 317 3.09 8.54 -0.42
CA LEU A 317 2.80 8.40 1.01
C LEU A 317 3.66 9.34 1.86
N MET A 318 4.96 9.39 1.57
CA MET A 318 5.90 10.25 2.28
C MET A 318 5.55 11.73 2.09
N LYS A 319 5.28 12.16 0.85
CA LYS A 319 4.81 13.53 0.55
C LYS A 319 3.53 13.90 1.32
N ALA A 320 2.59 12.96 1.46
CA ALA A 320 1.33 13.19 2.18
C ALA A 320 1.49 13.24 3.71
N GLN A 321 2.48 12.54 4.28
CA GLN A 321 2.72 12.49 5.73
C GLN A 321 3.67 13.58 6.24
N THR A 322 4.52 14.13 5.37
CA THR A 322 5.56 15.07 5.80
C THR A 322 5.00 16.48 5.98
N LEU A 323 4.68 16.81 7.25
CA LEU A 323 4.53 18.18 7.77
C LEU A 323 5.88 18.79 8.24
N GLY A 324 7.04 18.26 7.79
CA GLY A 324 8.38 18.66 8.24
C GLY A 324 9.46 18.65 7.14
N ASP A 325 10.69 19.04 7.50
CA ASP A 325 11.82 19.21 6.57
C ASP A 325 12.32 17.85 6.02
N THR A 326 12.05 17.63 4.73
CA THR A 326 12.34 16.37 4.00
C THR A 326 13.59 16.44 3.15
N SER A 327 14.35 17.53 3.22
CA SER A 327 15.60 17.71 2.45
C SER A 327 16.59 16.56 2.68
N SER A 328 16.64 16.01 3.89
CA SER A 328 17.48 14.86 4.24
C SER A 328 17.03 13.53 3.61
N LEU A 329 15.79 13.41 3.14
CA LEU A 329 15.23 12.20 2.54
C LEU A 329 15.07 12.32 1.02
N GLU A 330 15.41 13.47 0.45
CA GLU A 330 15.25 13.75 -0.97
C GLU A 330 16.13 12.84 -1.86
N PHE A 331 17.27 12.38 -1.33
CA PHE A 331 18.11 11.39 -2.01
C PHE A 331 17.41 10.03 -2.22
N MET A 332 16.39 9.71 -1.41
CA MET A 332 15.59 8.49 -1.56
C MET A 332 14.54 8.57 -2.66
N ARG A 333 14.22 9.78 -3.15
CA ARG A 333 13.51 9.99 -4.44
C ARG A 333 14.41 9.68 -5.64
N GLY A 334 15.48 8.88 -5.43
CA GLY A 334 16.60 8.67 -6.34
C GLY A 334 16.19 8.62 -7.80
N ARG A 335 17.03 9.21 -8.65
CA ARG A 335 16.75 9.41 -10.07
C ARG A 335 16.20 8.13 -10.71
N ARG A 336 15.05 8.25 -11.35
CA ARG A 336 14.27 7.15 -11.92
C ARG A 336 14.96 6.59 -13.16
N ILE A 337 14.61 5.38 -13.54
CA ILE A 337 15.16 4.71 -14.72
C ILE A 337 14.07 4.68 -15.78
N PHE A 338 14.38 5.21 -16.95
CA PHE A 338 13.43 5.23 -18.07
C PHE A 338 13.63 3.99 -18.92
N GLU A 339 12.70 3.04 -18.84
CA GLU A 339 12.74 1.85 -19.68
C GLU A 339 11.92 2.07 -20.95
N ILE A 340 12.47 1.70 -22.10
CA ILE A 340 11.81 1.84 -23.41
C ILE A 340 11.48 0.47 -24.01
N ASN A 341 10.41 0.41 -24.78
CA ASN A 341 9.98 -0.78 -25.51
C ASN A 341 10.44 -0.71 -26.98
N PRO A 342 11.44 -1.50 -27.40
CA PRO A 342 12.00 -1.43 -28.74
C PRO A 342 10.99 -1.83 -29.83
N ASP A 343 9.96 -2.59 -29.49
CA ASP A 343 8.95 -3.06 -30.44
C ASP A 343 7.90 -2.01 -30.77
N HIS A 344 7.77 -0.98 -29.93
CA HIS A 344 6.74 0.04 -30.07
C HIS A 344 7.03 1.01 -31.24
N PRO A 345 6.03 1.35 -32.08
CA PRO A 345 6.21 2.24 -33.24
C PRO A 345 6.88 3.58 -32.89
N ILE A 346 6.42 4.24 -31.81
CA ILE A 346 7.02 5.51 -31.35
C ILE A 346 8.52 5.36 -31.07
N VAL A 347 8.94 4.25 -30.46
CA VAL A 347 10.36 4.03 -30.12
C VAL A 347 11.18 3.74 -31.37
N LYS A 348 10.60 3.06 -32.36
CA LYS A 348 11.22 2.84 -33.68
C LYS A 348 11.41 4.16 -34.45
N ASP A 349 10.41 5.02 -34.43
CA ASP A 349 10.49 6.35 -35.05
C ASP A 349 11.55 7.23 -34.37
N LEU A 350 11.64 7.17 -33.03
CA LEU A 350 12.71 7.83 -32.29
C LEU A 350 14.10 7.26 -32.60
N SER A 351 14.23 5.95 -32.81
CA SER A 351 15.49 5.33 -33.28
C SER A 351 15.91 5.90 -34.64
N ALA A 352 14.95 6.02 -35.57
CA ALA A 352 15.19 6.60 -36.89
C ALA A 352 15.58 8.09 -36.80
N ALA A 353 14.88 8.88 -35.99
CA ALA A 353 15.19 10.29 -35.76
C ALA A 353 16.58 10.47 -35.13
N CYS A 354 16.93 9.66 -34.13
CA CYS A 354 18.26 9.67 -33.51
C CYS A 354 19.40 9.43 -34.53
N LYS A 355 19.18 8.58 -35.54
CA LYS A 355 20.19 8.26 -36.56
C LYS A 355 20.27 9.30 -37.68
N ASN A 356 19.12 9.79 -38.14
CA ASN A 356 19.03 10.60 -39.35
C ASN A 356 18.98 12.10 -39.06
N GLU A 357 18.35 12.50 -37.95
CA GLU A 357 18.09 13.89 -37.57
C GLU A 357 18.23 14.09 -36.04
N PRO A 358 19.42 13.84 -35.44
CA PRO A 358 19.61 13.87 -33.99
C PRO A 358 19.31 15.22 -33.33
N GLU A 359 19.31 16.29 -34.11
CA GLU A 359 18.99 17.65 -33.65
C GLU A 359 17.52 18.05 -33.85
N SER A 360 16.65 17.15 -34.35
CA SER A 360 15.22 17.42 -34.55
C SER A 360 14.54 17.92 -33.28
N THR A 361 13.92 19.09 -33.37
CA THR A 361 13.15 19.71 -32.29
C THR A 361 11.92 18.88 -31.93
N GLU A 362 11.29 18.28 -32.93
CA GLU A 362 10.09 17.45 -32.79
C GLU A 362 10.43 16.16 -32.04
N ALA A 363 11.53 15.49 -32.41
CA ALA A 363 11.97 14.27 -31.74
C ALA A 363 12.33 14.53 -30.26
N LYS A 364 13.04 15.63 -29.97
CA LYS A 364 13.36 16.05 -28.60
C LYS A 364 12.09 16.36 -27.78
N ARG A 365 11.11 17.05 -28.36
CA ARG A 365 9.80 17.30 -27.73
C ARG A 365 9.03 16.01 -27.46
N ALA A 366 9.07 15.06 -28.40
CA ALA A 366 8.42 13.76 -28.22
C ALA A 366 9.03 12.96 -27.06
N VAL A 367 10.37 12.98 -26.90
CA VAL A 367 11.05 12.37 -25.75
C VAL A 367 10.61 12.97 -24.43
N GLU A 368 10.54 14.31 -24.35
CA GLU A 368 10.09 15.02 -23.15
C GLU A 368 8.64 14.67 -22.79
N LEU A 369 7.74 14.66 -23.79
CA LEU A 369 6.34 14.30 -23.56
C LEU A 369 6.17 12.83 -23.17
N LEU A 370 6.96 11.92 -23.77
CA LEU A 370 6.98 10.51 -23.37
C LEU A 370 7.41 10.36 -21.92
N TYR A 371 8.45 11.08 -21.50
CA TYR A 371 8.92 11.06 -20.11
C TYR A 371 7.82 11.53 -19.14
N GLU A 372 7.15 12.65 -19.43
CA GLU A 372 6.08 13.15 -18.55
C GLU A 372 4.84 12.25 -18.54
N THR A 373 4.51 11.65 -19.69
CA THR A 373 3.43 10.66 -19.77
C THR A 373 3.80 9.38 -18.99
N ALA A 374 5.08 8.99 -19.03
CA ALA A 374 5.60 7.88 -18.25
C ALA A 374 5.55 8.15 -16.74
N LEU A 375 5.73 9.41 -16.30
CA LEU A 375 5.56 9.77 -14.88
C LEU A 375 4.16 9.38 -14.39
N ILE A 376 3.14 9.82 -15.11
CA ILE A 376 1.74 9.56 -14.73
C ILE A 376 1.43 8.06 -14.79
N SER A 377 1.73 7.42 -15.92
CA SER A 377 1.42 5.99 -16.10
C SER A 377 2.19 5.07 -15.15
N SER A 378 3.33 5.54 -14.62
CA SER A 378 4.11 4.83 -13.59
C SER A 378 3.71 5.17 -12.15
N GLY A 379 2.68 6.02 -11.97
CA GLY A 379 2.11 6.38 -10.67
C GLY A 379 2.79 7.55 -9.96
N TYR A 380 3.72 8.27 -10.61
CA TYR A 380 4.34 9.46 -10.04
C TYR A 380 3.48 10.71 -10.28
N THR A 381 3.58 11.66 -9.36
CA THR A 381 2.97 12.98 -9.53
C THR A 381 3.89 13.87 -10.38
N PRO A 382 3.42 14.42 -11.51
CA PRO A 382 4.15 15.45 -12.26
C PRO A 382 4.44 16.68 -11.40
N GLU A 383 5.58 17.32 -11.63
CA GLU A 383 5.95 18.55 -10.91
C GLU A 383 5.01 19.72 -11.26
N SER A 384 4.68 19.85 -12.55
CA SER A 384 3.81 20.90 -13.07
C SER A 384 2.74 20.29 -13.98
N PRO A 385 1.56 19.93 -13.44
CA PRO A 385 0.45 19.42 -14.24
C PRO A 385 -0.01 20.39 -15.35
N ALA A 386 0.15 21.70 -15.14
CA ALA A 386 -0.19 22.73 -16.12
C ALA A 386 0.74 22.72 -17.35
N GLU A 387 2.04 22.55 -17.14
CA GLU A 387 3.02 22.47 -18.23
C GLU A 387 2.81 21.23 -19.10
N LEU A 388 2.58 20.07 -18.48
CA LEU A 388 2.23 18.84 -19.20
C LEU A 388 0.94 19.05 -20.02
N GLY A 389 -0.09 19.66 -19.43
CA GLY A 389 -1.31 20.02 -20.16
C GLY A 389 -1.03 20.90 -21.38
N GLY A 390 -0.18 21.91 -21.22
CA GLY A 390 0.27 22.78 -22.31
C GLY A 390 0.95 22.02 -23.45
N LYS A 391 1.89 21.12 -23.12
CA LYS A 391 2.58 20.27 -24.11
C LYS A 391 1.62 19.35 -24.85
N ILE A 392 0.64 18.77 -24.16
CA ILE A 392 -0.42 17.95 -24.77
C ILE A 392 -1.26 18.80 -25.74
N TYR A 393 -1.68 20.00 -25.33
CA TYR A 393 -2.45 20.90 -26.20
C TYR A 393 -1.68 21.34 -27.44
N GLU A 394 -0.38 21.60 -27.32
CA GLU A 394 0.49 21.92 -28.45
C GLU A 394 0.56 20.76 -29.45
N MET A 395 0.82 19.54 -28.96
CA MET A 395 0.87 18.34 -29.81
C MET A 395 -0.48 18.04 -30.47
N MET A 396 -1.59 18.23 -29.76
CA MET A 396 -2.93 18.13 -30.33
C MET A 396 -3.17 19.18 -31.41
N THR A 397 -2.70 20.41 -31.22
CA THR A 397 -2.83 21.48 -32.22
C THR A 397 -2.09 21.12 -33.50
N ILE A 398 -0.86 20.59 -33.39
CA ILE A 398 -0.06 20.13 -34.53
C ILE A 398 -0.74 18.94 -35.22
N ALA A 399 -1.18 17.93 -34.47
CA ALA A 399 -1.78 16.71 -35.02
C ALA A 399 -3.16 16.94 -35.67
N LEU A 400 -3.95 17.86 -35.12
CA LEU A 400 -5.27 18.20 -35.63
C LEU A 400 -5.21 19.21 -36.77
N GLY A 401 -4.23 20.12 -36.79
CA GLY A 401 -3.82 20.91 -37.96
C GLY A 401 -4.92 21.29 -38.96
N GLY A 402 -6.03 21.88 -38.50
CA GLY A 402 -7.13 22.31 -39.37
C GLY A 402 -7.90 21.19 -40.09
N ARG A 403 -7.74 19.91 -39.71
CA ARG A 403 -8.38 18.72 -40.31
C ARG A 403 -9.91 18.80 -40.46
N TRP A 404 -10.57 19.65 -39.67
CA TRP A 404 -12.01 19.88 -39.72
C TRP A 404 -12.38 21.30 -40.18
N GLY A 405 -11.54 21.94 -40.99
CA GLY A 405 -11.89 23.18 -41.67
C GLY A 405 -11.78 24.42 -40.77
N ARG A 406 -10.72 24.52 -39.95
CA ARG A 406 -10.38 25.79 -39.28
C ARG A 406 -10.13 26.82 -40.40
N SER A 407 -11.08 27.72 -40.62
CA SER A 407 -10.90 28.81 -41.59
C SER A 407 -9.73 29.65 -41.10
N GLY A 408 -8.67 29.73 -41.91
CA GLY A 408 -7.45 30.43 -41.53
C GLY A 408 -7.73 31.89 -41.21
N THR A 409 -7.41 32.28 -39.98
CA THR A 409 -6.99 33.62 -39.65
C THR A 409 -6.02 33.53 -38.49
N GLU A 410 -4.90 34.24 -38.67
CA GLU A 410 -3.85 34.61 -37.71
C GLU A 410 -2.68 33.63 -37.57
N GLU A 411 -1.70 33.83 -38.46
CA GLU A 411 -0.29 33.88 -38.08
C GLU A 411 -0.14 34.88 -36.93
N ALA A 412 0.20 34.42 -35.73
CA ALA A 412 0.66 35.29 -34.66
C ALA A 412 2.19 35.28 -34.69
N GLU A 413 2.76 36.36 -35.22
CA GLU A 413 4.17 36.71 -35.12
C GLU A 413 4.58 36.71 -33.63
N THR A 414 5.49 35.80 -33.26
CA THR A 414 6.21 35.89 -31.99
C THR A 414 7.30 36.94 -32.11
N ASN A 415 6.99 38.17 -31.69
CA ASN A 415 7.98 39.16 -31.26
C ASN A 415 7.32 40.16 -30.32
N ALA A 416 7.58 40.03 -29.01
CA ALA A 416 7.52 41.15 -28.09
C ALA A 416 8.41 40.87 -26.88
N ASP A 417 9.50 41.62 -26.85
CA ASP A 417 10.43 41.77 -25.74
C ASP A 417 9.74 42.09 -24.42
N VAL A 418 10.42 41.68 -23.36
CA VAL A 418 10.19 42.06 -21.97
C VAL A 418 10.45 43.57 -21.81
N ASP A 419 9.43 44.36 -21.46
CA ASP A 419 9.64 45.49 -20.55
C ASP A 419 8.40 45.76 -19.68
N SER A 420 8.74 46.22 -18.49
CA SER A 420 8.01 46.35 -17.25
C SER A 420 7.01 47.52 -17.20
N SER A 421 6.09 47.40 -16.22
CA SER A 421 5.36 48.45 -15.49
C SER A 421 3.88 48.72 -15.84
N GLU A 422 3.11 48.81 -14.75
CA GLU A 422 1.76 49.39 -14.58
C GLU A 422 0.53 48.49 -14.79
N GLY A 423 0.24 47.75 -13.71
CA GLY A 423 -1.03 47.79 -12.96
C GLY A 423 -2.37 47.79 -13.71
N VAL A 424 -3.04 46.63 -13.72
CA VAL A 424 -4.52 46.57 -13.78
C VAL A 424 -5.02 45.59 -12.71
N VAL A 425 -5.88 46.11 -11.85
CA VAL A 425 -6.58 45.42 -10.76
C VAL A 425 -7.59 44.44 -11.34
N THR A 426 -7.42 43.15 -11.08
CA THR A 426 -8.45 42.12 -11.33
C THR A 426 -9.46 42.12 -10.20
N GLU A 427 -10.71 42.45 -10.52
CA GLU A 427 -11.89 42.26 -9.66
C GLU A 427 -12.00 40.80 -9.21
N VAL A 428 -12.07 40.61 -7.89
CA VAL A 428 -12.41 39.35 -7.24
C VAL A 428 -13.92 39.18 -7.36
N VAL A 429 -14.37 38.14 -8.07
CA VAL A 429 -15.77 37.72 -8.07
C VAL A 429 -16.01 36.93 -6.78
N GLU A 430 -16.71 37.53 -5.82
CA GLU A 430 -17.17 36.83 -4.61
C GLU A 430 -18.30 35.83 -4.93
N PRO A 431 -18.32 34.66 -4.27
CA PRO A 431 -19.39 33.68 -4.44
C PRO A 431 -20.70 34.18 -3.80
N SER A 432 -21.77 34.13 -4.58
CA SER A 432 -23.13 34.54 -4.21
C SER A 432 -23.66 33.78 -2.98
N GLU A 433 -24.00 34.51 -1.92
CA GLU A 433 -24.70 33.98 -0.75
C GLU A 433 -26.12 33.54 -1.09
N VAL A 434 -26.42 32.27 -0.83
CA VAL A 434 -27.78 31.72 -0.84
C VAL A 434 -28.48 32.18 0.44
N ARG A 435 -29.47 33.06 0.31
CA ARG A 435 -30.40 33.40 1.39
C ARG A 435 -31.28 32.21 1.73
N THR A 436 -31.14 31.66 2.93
CA THR A 436 -32.18 30.83 3.57
C THR A 436 -32.84 31.65 4.67
N GLU A 437 -34.02 32.20 4.38
CA GLU A 437 -34.94 32.63 5.42
C GLU A 437 -35.45 31.38 6.15
N ASN A 438 -35.17 31.27 7.45
CA ASN A 438 -35.96 30.47 8.38
C ASN A 438 -35.80 31.05 9.79
N GLU A 439 -36.69 31.98 10.14
CA GLU A 439 -36.94 32.43 11.51
C GLU A 439 -37.61 31.27 12.28
N ASN A 440 -36.80 30.39 12.89
CA ASN A 440 -37.11 29.60 14.11
C ASN A 440 -36.07 28.47 14.29
N ASP A 441 -34.83 28.82 14.69
CA ASP A 441 -33.87 27.85 15.19
C ASP A 441 -33.78 27.93 16.73
N PRO A 442 -34.22 26.89 17.47
CA PRO A 442 -34.26 26.90 18.94
C PRO A 442 -32.93 26.47 19.61
N TRP A 443 -31.80 26.45 18.91
CA TRP A 443 -30.52 25.97 19.45
C TRP A 443 -29.40 27.02 19.49
N ARG A 444 -29.75 28.28 19.76
CA ARG A 444 -28.78 29.28 20.23
C ARG A 444 -29.10 29.69 21.67
N ASP A 445 -28.57 28.91 22.60
CA ASP A 445 -27.95 29.37 23.86
C ASP A 445 -26.88 28.36 24.29
#